data_AF-A0A847GJ07-F1
#
_entry.id   AF-A0A847GJ07-F1
#
_cell.length_a   1.000
_cell.length_b   1.000
_cell.length_c   1.000
_cell.angle_alpha   90.00
_cell.angle_beta   90.00
_cell.angle_gamma   90.00
#
_symmetry.space_group_name_H-M   'P 1'
#
loop_
_entity.id
_entity.type
_entity.pdbx_description
1 polymer ?
#
loop_
_entity_poly.entity_id
_entity_poly.type
_entity_poly.pdbx_seq_one_letter_code
_entity_poly.pdbx_strand_id
1 'polypeptide(L)'
;MTKQQTARGQLAQFLSALFLREELIELRFIESWLSDNRKGSRVVRSSEWLRPGEFIAAHGDLTAFARRERANIYFGVCPRAKRGDADDHSIQTIRCVWCDIDRVSTDEAHKRWSEAGIPRPSIVVSSGSGVHGYWLLQQDLTSQPERSEFVAMLQNFYRSFGGDHVQNLSRILRPPGTVNYKDARNGRPPLPCSLCFCDPDVRYPLGDFACWMPKDEGELPLASARPSSHPDIDASTVHAEAAALISRLDRPCRDRSRRDFAIVCDLLRLGLSREEIWSLVSGFSKFESDGRPYFDLTV
;
A
#
# COMPACT_ATOMS: atom_id res chain seq x y z
N MET A 1 1.67 2.44 -39.19
CA MET A 1 2.21 3.33 -38.14
C MET A 1 1.06 3.78 -37.26
N THR A 2 0.87 3.15 -36.11
CA THR A 2 -0.11 3.57 -35.10
C THR A 2 0.33 4.92 -34.56
N LYS A 3 -0.49 5.97 -34.68
CA LYS A 3 -0.17 7.29 -34.11
C LYS A 3 0.09 7.11 -32.61
N GLN A 4 1.29 7.47 -32.16
CA GLN A 4 1.65 7.42 -30.75
C GLN A 4 0.67 8.33 -29.98
N GLN A 5 -0.04 7.75 -29.01
CA GLN A 5 -1.08 8.45 -28.27
C GLN A 5 -0.47 9.58 -27.43
N THR A 6 -1.13 10.74 -27.40
CA THR A 6 -0.68 11.90 -26.62
C THR A 6 -0.64 11.58 -25.13
N ALA A 7 0.19 12.28 -24.35
CA ALA A 7 0.26 12.09 -22.90
C ALA A 7 -1.12 12.23 -22.21
N ARG A 8 -1.90 13.25 -22.60
CA ARG A 8 -3.28 13.43 -22.14
C ARG A 8 -4.19 12.27 -22.56
N GLY A 9 -4.01 11.74 -23.77
CA GLY A 9 -4.76 10.59 -24.27
C GLY A 9 -4.47 9.31 -23.49
N GLN A 10 -3.20 9.06 -23.15
CA GLN A 10 -2.80 7.92 -22.30
C GLN A 10 -3.44 8.02 -20.92
N LEU A 11 -3.43 9.21 -20.31
CA LEU A 11 -4.12 9.44 -19.04
C LEU A 11 -5.63 9.17 -19.17
N ALA A 12 -6.27 9.67 -20.22
CA ALA A 12 -7.70 9.49 -20.43
C ALA A 12 -8.08 8.00 -20.58
N GLN A 13 -7.34 7.25 -21.39
CA GLN A 13 -7.54 5.81 -21.55
C GLN A 13 -7.38 5.07 -20.21
N PHE A 14 -6.28 5.35 -19.51
CA PHE A 14 -5.98 4.75 -18.21
C PHE A 14 -7.10 4.99 -17.18
N LEU A 15 -7.52 6.24 -17.00
CA LEU A 15 -8.57 6.59 -16.03
C LEU A 15 -9.93 5.98 -16.40
N SER A 16 -10.26 5.91 -17.70
CA SER A 16 -11.53 5.31 -18.14
C SER A 16 -11.60 3.80 -17.91
N ALA A 17 -10.46 3.12 -17.85
CA ALA A 17 -10.39 1.69 -17.56
C ALA A 17 -10.50 1.40 -16.05
N LEU A 18 -9.98 2.30 -15.21
CA LEU A 18 -9.81 2.09 -13.77
C LEU A 18 -10.90 2.73 -12.90
N PHE A 19 -11.54 3.81 -13.36
CA PHE A 19 -12.50 4.59 -12.57
C PHE A 19 -13.82 4.83 -13.30
N LEU A 20 -14.90 4.95 -12.53
CA LEU A 20 -16.16 5.51 -13.02
C LEU A 20 -16.08 7.03 -13.09
N ARG A 21 -16.91 7.62 -13.97
CA ARG A 21 -16.88 9.07 -14.28
C ARG A 21 -17.11 9.97 -13.06
N GLU A 22 -17.86 9.51 -12.07
CA GLU A 22 -18.26 10.30 -10.89
C GLU A 22 -17.36 10.09 -9.68
N GLU A 23 -16.45 9.11 -9.74
CA GLU A 23 -15.58 8.76 -8.62
C GLU A 23 -14.50 9.82 -8.39
N LEU A 24 -14.15 10.04 -7.12
CA LEU A 24 -13.07 10.95 -6.76
C LEU A 24 -11.73 10.22 -6.76
N ILE A 25 -10.73 10.86 -7.36
CA ILE A 25 -9.34 10.40 -7.37
C ILE A 25 -8.53 11.37 -6.51
N GLU A 26 -7.89 10.86 -5.46
CA GLU A 26 -6.91 11.63 -4.71
C GLU A 26 -5.67 11.85 -5.57
N LEU A 27 -5.24 13.10 -5.71
CA LEU A 27 -3.97 13.49 -6.32
C LEU A 27 -3.01 14.02 -5.26
N ARG A 28 -1.75 13.58 -5.34
CA ARG A 28 -0.66 14.01 -4.44
C ARG A 28 0.49 14.57 -5.25
N PHE A 29 1.07 15.67 -4.77
CA PHE A 29 2.15 16.38 -5.45
C PHE A 29 3.41 16.37 -4.57
N ILE A 30 4.36 15.51 -4.92
CA ILE A 30 5.52 15.22 -4.06
C ILE A 30 6.82 15.31 -4.85
N GLU A 31 7.72 16.19 -4.44
CA GLU A 31 9.12 16.14 -4.85
C GLU A 31 9.83 15.04 -4.05
N SER A 32 10.64 14.21 -4.71
CA SER A 32 11.41 13.15 -4.04
C SER A 32 12.85 13.10 -4.56
N TRP A 33 13.80 12.89 -3.65
CA TRP A 33 15.23 12.84 -3.94
C TRP A 33 15.96 11.91 -2.97
N LEU A 34 17.18 11.51 -3.31
CA LEU A 34 18.11 10.85 -2.39
C LEU A 34 19.10 11.87 -1.81
N SER A 35 19.32 11.84 -0.51
CA SER A 35 20.36 12.61 0.20
C SER A 35 21.10 11.65 1.12
N ASP A 36 22.41 11.49 0.95
CA ASP A 36 23.24 10.60 1.79
C ASP A 36 22.66 9.19 1.94
N ASN A 37 22.23 8.59 0.82
CA ASN A 37 21.54 7.30 0.73
C ASN A 37 20.20 7.21 1.49
N ARG A 38 19.66 8.33 1.98
CA ARG A 38 18.32 8.41 2.57
C ARG A 38 17.33 9.04 1.60
N LYS A 39 16.11 8.54 1.59
CA LYS A 39 15.01 9.10 0.79
C LYS A 39 14.50 10.38 1.43
N GLY A 40 14.68 11.50 0.74
CA GLY A 40 14.04 12.78 1.03
C GLY A 40 12.76 12.94 0.21
N SER A 41 11.75 13.56 0.79
CA SER A 41 10.53 13.95 0.08
C SER A 41 9.91 15.19 0.67
N ARG A 42 9.19 15.95 -0.17
CA ARG A 42 8.45 17.14 0.24
C ARG A 42 7.14 17.23 -0.52
N VAL A 43 6.04 17.44 0.20
CA VAL A 43 4.76 17.82 -0.39
C VAL A 43 4.89 19.26 -0.91
N VAL A 44 4.71 19.45 -2.21
CA VAL A 44 4.88 20.77 -2.85
C VAL A 44 3.55 21.52 -3.02
N ARG A 45 2.43 20.82 -2.87
CA ARG A 45 1.07 21.36 -2.97
C ARG A 45 0.12 20.44 -2.20
N SER A 46 -0.92 21.02 -1.61
CA SER A 46 -2.01 20.27 -0.98
C SER A 46 -2.61 19.24 -1.93
N SER A 47 -3.07 18.13 -1.36
CA SER A 47 -3.78 17.09 -2.11
C SER A 47 -5.03 17.66 -2.79
N GLU A 48 -5.39 17.08 -3.93
CA GLU A 48 -6.61 17.41 -4.66
C GLU A 48 -7.46 16.15 -4.83
N TRP A 49 -8.78 16.34 -4.98
CA TRP A 49 -9.70 15.25 -5.28
C TRP A 49 -10.48 15.63 -6.52
N LEU A 50 -10.15 14.98 -7.63
CA LEU A 50 -10.71 15.28 -8.95
C LEU A 50 -11.44 14.05 -9.48
N ARG A 51 -12.54 14.28 -10.21
CA ARG A 51 -13.14 13.25 -11.06
C ARG A 51 -12.26 12.98 -12.27
N PRO A 52 -12.37 11.81 -12.93
CA PRO A 52 -11.58 11.51 -14.13
C PRO A 52 -11.60 12.61 -15.19
N GLY A 53 -12.77 13.16 -15.51
CA GLY A 53 -12.91 14.24 -16.49
C GLY A 53 -12.19 15.53 -16.10
N GLU A 54 -12.24 15.88 -14.81
CA GLU A 54 -11.55 17.06 -14.25
C GLU A 54 -10.03 16.87 -14.28
N PHE A 55 -9.54 15.67 -13.95
CA PHE A 55 -8.11 15.36 -14.01
C PHE A 55 -7.58 15.41 -15.45
N ILE A 56 -8.33 14.86 -16.41
CA ILE A 56 -7.97 14.93 -17.84
C ILE A 56 -7.96 16.37 -18.34
N ALA A 57 -8.94 17.19 -17.94
CA ALA A 57 -9.01 18.59 -18.31
C ALA A 57 -7.84 19.40 -17.74
N ALA A 58 -7.48 19.18 -16.48
CA ALA A 58 -6.39 19.86 -15.78
C ALA A 58 -4.99 19.36 -16.15
N HIS A 59 -4.86 18.32 -16.98
CA HIS A 59 -3.59 17.65 -17.29
C HIS A 59 -2.45 18.62 -17.71
N GLY A 60 -2.76 19.59 -18.58
CA GLY A 60 -1.78 20.57 -19.05
C GLY A 60 -1.21 21.43 -17.91
N ASP A 61 -2.09 21.98 -17.08
CA ASP A 61 -1.71 22.84 -15.96
C ASP A 61 -0.95 22.06 -14.89
N LEU A 62 -1.41 20.83 -14.58
CA LEU A 62 -0.76 19.96 -13.59
C LEU A 62 0.64 19.54 -14.03
N THR A 63 0.84 19.21 -15.32
CA THR A 63 2.17 18.83 -15.83
C THR A 63 3.12 20.02 -15.94
N ALA A 64 2.61 21.21 -16.28
CA ALA A 64 3.39 22.44 -16.25
C ALA A 64 3.83 22.80 -14.82
N PHE A 65 2.93 22.67 -13.84
CA PHE A 65 3.24 22.80 -12.42
C PHE A 65 4.32 21.79 -11.99
N ALA A 66 4.12 20.51 -12.30
CA ALA A 66 5.04 19.44 -11.95
C ALA A 66 6.46 19.69 -12.46
N ARG A 67 6.59 20.19 -13.70
CA ARG A 67 7.87 20.56 -14.28
C ARG A 67 8.59 21.67 -13.52
N ARG A 68 7.87 22.73 -13.16
CA ARG A 68 8.45 23.87 -12.44
C ARG A 68 8.91 23.48 -11.03
N GLU A 69 8.10 22.69 -10.34
CA GLU A 69 8.34 22.32 -8.93
C GLU A 69 9.16 21.02 -8.77
N ARG A 70 9.51 20.34 -9.87
CA ARG A 70 10.05 18.96 -9.87
C ARG A 70 9.16 17.98 -9.08
N ALA A 71 7.85 18.17 -9.19
CA ALA A 71 6.87 17.40 -8.44
C ALA A 71 6.49 16.14 -9.21
N ASN A 72 6.48 15.00 -8.53
CA ASN A 72 5.78 13.82 -9.03
C ASN A 72 4.28 14.00 -8.74
N ILE A 73 3.44 13.72 -9.74
CA ILE A 73 2.01 13.59 -9.57
C ILE A 73 1.72 12.13 -9.27
N TYR A 74 1.05 11.87 -8.16
CA TYR A 74 0.52 10.54 -7.81
C TYR A 74 -1.00 10.58 -7.79
N PHE A 75 -1.62 9.43 -8.02
CA PHE A 75 -3.05 9.22 -7.88
C PHE A 75 -3.32 8.05 -6.92
N GLY A 76 -4.39 8.12 -6.13
CA GLY A 76 -4.87 6.98 -5.33
C GLY A 76 -5.47 5.91 -6.24
N VAL A 77 -5.02 4.66 -6.10
CA VAL A 77 -5.45 3.56 -6.98
C VAL A 77 -6.94 3.24 -6.84
N CYS A 78 -7.45 3.27 -5.61
CA CYS A 78 -8.86 3.09 -5.31
C CYS A 78 -9.61 4.44 -5.31
N PRO A 79 -10.89 4.48 -5.71
CA PRO A 79 -11.70 5.70 -5.63
C PRO A 79 -11.89 6.14 -4.17
N ARG A 80 -12.06 7.46 -3.98
CA ARG A 80 -12.38 8.09 -2.70
C ARG A 80 -13.87 8.39 -2.60
N ALA A 81 -14.46 8.19 -1.43
CA ALA A 81 -15.89 8.44 -1.22
C ALA A 81 -16.18 9.95 -1.09
N LYS A 82 -15.27 10.70 -0.47
CA LYS A 82 -15.36 12.16 -0.30
C LYS A 82 -13.99 12.83 -0.42
N ARG A 83 -14.03 14.15 -0.59
CA ARG A 83 -12.82 15.00 -0.52
C ARG A 83 -12.22 14.91 0.90
N GLY A 84 -10.91 14.79 1.00
CA GLY A 84 -10.20 14.62 2.27
C GLY A 84 -9.84 13.17 2.61
N ASP A 85 -10.48 12.18 1.97
CA ASP A 85 -10.16 10.77 2.16
C ASP A 85 -8.77 10.45 1.60
N ALA A 86 -7.89 9.92 2.46
CA ALA A 86 -6.49 9.63 2.16
C ALA A 86 -5.93 8.38 2.87
N ASP A 87 -6.73 7.67 3.67
CA ASP A 87 -6.29 6.52 4.47
C ASP A 87 -7.06 5.24 4.10
N ASP A 88 -6.55 4.09 4.57
CA ASP A 88 -7.12 2.78 4.25
C ASP A 88 -8.56 2.59 4.75
N HIS A 89 -8.93 3.22 5.87
CA HIS A 89 -10.27 3.11 6.44
C HIS A 89 -11.32 3.85 5.60
N SER A 90 -10.91 4.89 4.88
CA SER A 90 -11.76 5.63 3.96
C SER A 90 -12.04 4.91 2.63
N ILE A 91 -11.32 3.83 2.32
CA ILE A 91 -11.49 3.09 1.06
C ILE A 91 -12.70 2.17 1.12
N GLN A 92 -13.68 2.47 0.27
CA GLN A 92 -14.94 1.72 0.20
C GLN A 92 -14.98 0.73 -0.96
N THR A 93 -14.24 0.97 -2.04
CA THR A 93 -14.34 0.20 -3.29
C THR A 93 -12.96 -0.16 -3.81
N ILE A 94 -12.78 -1.42 -4.21
CA ILE A 94 -11.57 -1.92 -4.86
C ILE A 94 -11.98 -2.49 -6.23
N ARG A 95 -11.40 -1.96 -7.31
CA ARG A 95 -11.73 -2.32 -8.71
C ARG A 95 -10.65 -3.14 -9.42
N CYS A 96 -9.48 -3.25 -8.82
CA CYS A 96 -8.36 -3.98 -9.41
C CYS A 96 -7.43 -4.54 -8.32
N VAL A 97 -6.68 -5.58 -8.67
CA VAL A 97 -5.40 -5.87 -8.03
C VAL A 97 -4.36 -4.97 -8.70
N TRP A 98 -3.41 -4.44 -7.94
CA TRP A 98 -2.32 -3.64 -8.49
C TRP A 98 -0.96 -4.12 -7.98
N CYS A 99 0.09 -3.78 -8.71
CA CYS A 99 1.46 -3.91 -8.22
C CYS A 99 2.33 -2.73 -8.65
N ASP A 100 3.48 -2.60 -7.96
CA ASP A 100 4.55 -1.66 -8.29
C ASP A 100 5.89 -2.38 -8.12
N ILE A 101 6.67 -2.47 -9.20
CA ILE A 101 7.99 -3.08 -9.21
C ILE A 101 9.02 -2.02 -9.61
N ASP A 102 9.89 -1.67 -8.66
CA ASP A 102 10.97 -0.70 -8.88
C ASP A 102 12.12 -1.32 -9.71
N ARG A 103 12.78 -0.47 -10.51
CA ARG A 103 14.06 -0.78 -11.20
C ARG A 103 14.01 -1.98 -12.16
N VAL A 104 12.87 -2.24 -12.78
CA VAL A 104 12.70 -3.26 -13.81
C VAL A 104 12.21 -2.65 -15.13
N SER A 105 12.50 -3.33 -16.24
CA SER A 105 11.85 -3.09 -17.53
C SER A 105 10.46 -3.74 -17.57
N THR A 106 9.66 -3.39 -18.58
CA THR A 106 8.36 -4.06 -18.83
C THR A 106 8.53 -5.55 -19.08
N ASP A 107 9.56 -5.94 -19.84
CA ASP A 107 9.80 -7.34 -20.19
C ASP A 107 10.20 -8.16 -18.96
N GLU A 108 11.04 -7.59 -18.10
CA GLU A 108 11.42 -8.21 -16.83
C GLU A 108 10.22 -8.33 -15.88
N ALA A 109 9.35 -7.31 -15.80
CA ALA A 109 8.12 -7.39 -15.02
C ALA A 109 7.19 -8.50 -15.52
N HIS A 110 6.99 -8.59 -16.84
CA HIS A 110 6.20 -9.66 -17.46
C HIS A 110 6.76 -11.04 -17.20
N LYS A 111 8.10 -11.19 -17.27
CA LYS A 111 8.78 -12.44 -16.93
C LYS A 111 8.51 -12.85 -15.49
N ARG A 112 8.68 -11.94 -14.52
CA ARG A 112 8.44 -12.23 -13.11
C ARG A 112 6.99 -12.60 -12.81
N TRP A 113 6.02 -11.89 -13.39
CA TRP A 113 4.61 -12.25 -13.25
C TRP A 113 4.33 -13.63 -13.83
N SER A 114 4.85 -13.92 -15.03
CA SER A 114 4.67 -15.23 -15.66
C SER A 114 5.30 -16.36 -14.83
N GLU A 115 6.50 -16.17 -14.29
CA GLU A 115 7.19 -17.15 -13.44
C GLU A 115 6.46 -17.38 -12.12
N ALA A 116 5.81 -16.35 -11.59
CA ALA A 116 4.95 -16.44 -10.41
C ALA A 116 3.56 -17.04 -10.71
N GLY A 117 3.25 -17.37 -11.97
CA GLY A 117 1.94 -17.90 -12.38
C GLY A 117 0.81 -16.86 -12.37
N ILE A 118 1.16 -15.57 -12.42
CA ILE A 118 0.18 -14.47 -12.41
C ILE A 118 -0.37 -14.28 -13.83
N PRO A 119 -1.70 -14.12 -13.98
CA PRO A 119 -2.28 -13.82 -15.30
C PRO A 119 -1.71 -12.53 -15.88
N ARG A 120 -1.84 -12.32 -17.19
CA ARG A 120 -1.39 -11.05 -17.79
C ARG A 120 -2.12 -9.85 -17.15
N PRO A 121 -1.47 -8.71 -16.90
CA PRO A 121 -2.18 -7.52 -16.44
C PRO A 121 -3.15 -6.98 -17.50
N SER A 122 -4.28 -6.41 -17.05
CA SER A 122 -5.20 -5.64 -17.88
C SER A 122 -4.58 -4.31 -18.34
N ILE A 123 -3.73 -3.74 -17.48
CA ILE A 123 -3.07 -2.45 -17.71
C ILE A 123 -1.62 -2.54 -17.26
N VAL A 124 -0.69 -2.01 -18.06
CA VAL A 124 0.73 -1.90 -17.72
C VAL A 124 1.18 -0.45 -17.92
N VAL A 125 1.79 0.12 -16.89
CA VAL A 125 2.34 1.48 -16.90
C VAL A 125 3.83 1.42 -16.59
N SER A 126 4.66 1.98 -17.47
CA SER A 126 6.04 2.31 -17.10
C SER A 126 6.02 3.61 -16.29
N SER A 127 6.49 3.57 -15.05
CA SER A 127 6.49 4.73 -14.13
C SER A 127 7.73 5.61 -14.29
N GLY A 128 8.53 5.36 -15.32
CA GLY A 128 9.85 5.96 -15.54
C GLY A 128 10.96 5.34 -14.70
N SER A 129 10.68 4.73 -13.54
CA SER A 129 11.69 4.08 -12.70
C SER A 129 11.33 2.65 -12.29
N GLY A 130 10.29 2.09 -12.88
CA GLY A 130 9.70 0.81 -12.55
C GLY A 130 8.45 0.56 -13.40
N VAL A 131 7.70 -0.47 -13.06
CA VAL A 131 6.51 -0.91 -13.77
C VAL A 131 5.36 -1.10 -12.79
N HIS A 132 4.20 -0.54 -13.13
CA HIS A 132 2.94 -0.85 -12.45
C HIS A 132 2.15 -1.85 -13.30
N GLY A 133 1.59 -2.87 -12.65
CA GLY A 133 0.61 -3.77 -13.23
C GLY A 133 -0.74 -3.57 -12.57
N TYR A 134 -1.83 -3.61 -13.34
CA TYR A 134 -3.19 -3.60 -12.82
C TYR A 134 -4.01 -4.73 -13.45
N TRP A 135 -4.72 -5.48 -12.62
CA TRP A 135 -5.64 -6.53 -13.03
C TRP A 135 -7.05 -6.11 -12.63
N LEU A 136 -7.83 -5.68 -13.61
CA LEU A 136 -9.20 -5.21 -13.39
C LEU A 136 -10.07 -6.37 -12.91
N LEU A 137 -10.89 -6.12 -11.90
CA LEU A 137 -11.83 -7.12 -11.40
C LEU A 137 -13.12 -7.12 -12.22
N GLN A 138 -13.75 -8.28 -12.34
CA GLN A 138 -15.10 -8.42 -12.89
C GLN A 138 -16.17 -7.84 -11.95
N GLN A 139 -15.93 -7.93 -10.64
CA GLN A 139 -16.79 -7.39 -9.59
C GLN A 139 -15.98 -6.53 -8.63
N ASP A 140 -16.55 -5.39 -8.25
CA ASP A 140 -15.96 -4.51 -7.25
C ASP A 140 -16.03 -5.14 -5.85
N LEU A 141 -14.95 -5.01 -5.07
CA LEU A 141 -14.96 -5.40 -3.66
C LEU A 141 -15.43 -4.21 -2.83
N THR A 142 -16.55 -4.38 -2.12
CA THR A 142 -17.21 -3.27 -1.40
C THR A 142 -17.56 -3.59 0.05
N SER A 143 -17.57 -4.88 0.41
CA SER A 143 -17.82 -5.29 1.79
C SER A 143 -16.52 -5.25 2.60
N GLN A 144 -16.64 -5.04 3.90
CA GLN A 144 -15.47 -5.04 4.79
C GLN A 144 -14.73 -6.39 4.84
N PRO A 145 -15.40 -7.56 4.83
CA PRO A 145 -14.72 -8.85 4.73
C PRO A 145 -13.88 -8.99 3.46
N GLU A 146 -14.44 -8.70 2.28
CA GLU A 146 -13.72 -8.78 1.00
C GLU A 146 -12.50 -7.86 0.99
N ARG A 147 -12.63 -6.61 1.49
CA ARG A 147 -11.51 -5.68 1.58
C ARG A 147 -10.41 -6.20 2.52
N SER A 148 -10.78 -6.86 3.61
CA SER A 148 -9.81 -7.38 4.59
C SER A 148 -9.06 -8.58 4.04
N GLU A 149 -9.75 -9.48 3.36
CA GLU A 149 -9.17 -10.62 2.64
C GLU A 149 -8.24 -10.15 1.51
N PHE A 150 -8.67 -9.15 0.74
CA PHE A 150 -7.86 -8.53 -0.30
C PHE A 150 -6.53 -7.97 0.22
N VAL A 151 -6.53 -7.26 1.36
CA VAL A 151 -5.29 -6.72 1.94
C VAL A 151 -4.30 -7.84 2.28
N ALA A 152 -4.79 -8.93 2.85
CA ALA A 152 -3.95 -10.07 3.19
C ALA A 152 -3.44 -10.80 1.94
N MET A 153 -4.27 -10.89 0.90
CA MET A 153 -3.89 -11.44 -0.40
C MET A 153 -2.81 -10.61 -1.09
N LEU A 154 -2.95 -9.27 -1.08
CA LEU A 154 -2.03 -8.36 -1.76
C LEU A 154 -0.58 -8.54 -1.26
N GLN A 155 -0.43 -8.79 0.05
CA GLN A 155 0.85 -9.13 0.71
C GLN A 155 1.54 -10.34 0.10
N ASN A 156 0.81 -11.45 -0.06
CA ASN A 156 1.35 -12.66 -0.65
C ASN A 156 1.58 -12.49 -2.16
N PHE A 157 0.69 -11.76 -2.83
CA PHE A 157 0.78 -11.45 -4.25
C PHE A 157 2.13 -10.79 -4.57
N TYR A 158 2.43 -9.65 -3.96
CA TYR A 158 3.68 -8.93 -4.18
C TYR A 158 4.95 -9.74 -3.84
N ARG A 159 4.90 -10.55 -2.78
CA ARG A 159 6.04 -11.39 -2.37
C ARG A 159 6.40 -12.42 -3.44
N SER A 160 5.41 -12.93 -4.18
CA SER A 160 5.64 -14.00 -5.15
C SER A 160 6.50 -13.59 -6.36
N PHE A 161 6.66 -12.30 -6.64
CA PHE A 161 7.45 -11.76 -7.75
C PHE A 161 8.42 -10.64 -7.36
N GLY A 162 8.62 -10.41 -6.05
CA GLY A 162 9.53 -9.38 -5.55
C GLY A 162 9.08 -7.94 -5.85
N GLY A 163 7.79 -7.64 -5.68
CA GLY A 163 7.25 -6.28 -5.74
C GLY A 163 7.57 -5.44 -4.48
N ASP A 164 7.22 -4.15 -4.50
CA ASP A 164 7.41 -3.23 -3.37
C ASP A 164 6.68 -3.68 -2.08
N HIS A 165 7.26 -3.38 -0.92
CA HIS A 165 6.77 -3.83 0.38
C HIS A 165 5.58 -3.00 0.91
N VAL A 166 5.31 -1.83 0.33
CA VAL A 166 4.25 -0.94 0.82
C VAL A 166 2.92 -1.23 0.12
N GLN A 167 2.05 -1.94 0.83
CA GLN A 167 0.85 -2.54 0.28
C GLN A 167 -0.33 -2.24 1.21
N ASN A 168 -1.11 -1.24 0.83
CA ASN A 168 -2.16 -0.65 1.64
C ASN A 168 -3.29 -0.14 0.71
N LEU A 169 -4.53 -0.06 1.19
CA LEU A 169 -5.67 0.25 0.31
C LEU A 169 -5.64 1.69 -0.22
N SER A 170 -5.07 2.63 0.54
CA SER A 170 -4.89 4.02 0.14
C SER A 170 -3.66 4.25 -0.75
N ARG A 171 -3.04 3.18 -1.30
CA ARG A 171 -1.84 3.25 -2.14
C ARG A 171 -1.97 4.32 -3.23
N ILE A 172 -0.92 5.11 -3.36
CA ILE A 172 -0.77 6.12 -4.43
C ILE A 172 0.33 5.69 -5.40
N LEU A 173 0.08 5.82 -6.70
CA LEU A 173 1.01 5.47 -7.78
C LEU A 173 1.12 6.62 -8.80
N ARG A 174 2.13 6.60 -9.67
CA ARG A 174 2.23 7.61 -10.75
C ARG A 174 1.29 7.26 -11.91
N PRO A 175 0.42 8.16 -12.38
CA PRO A 175 -0.42 7.88 -13.54
C PRO A 175 0.37 8.07 -14.84
N PRO A 176 0.01 7.35 -15.92
CA PRO A 176 0.60 7.57 -17.23
C PRO A 176 0.25 8.96 -17.78
N GLY A 177 1.04 9.43 -18.75
CA GLY A 177 0.91 10.79 -19.28
C GLY A 177 1.50 11.86 -18.36
N THR A 178 2.20 11.48 -17.30
CA THR A 178 2.94 12.40 -16.41
C THR A 178 4.44 12.16 -16.51
N VAL A 179 5.24 12.88 -15.71
CA VAL A 179 6.70 12.74 -15.68
C VAL A 179 7.15 12.41 -14.27
N ASN A 180 8.05 11.44 -14.14
CA ASN A 180 8.73 11.07 -12.92
C ASN A 180 9.94 11.99 -12.69
N TYR A 181 9.86 12.81 -11.65
CA TYR A 181 10.91 13.76 -11.24
C TYR A 181 11.75 13.24 -10.07
N LYS A 182 11.70 11.92 -9.76
CA LYS A 182 12.53 11.31 -8.71
C LYS A 182 14.00 11.62 -8.98
N ASP A 183 14.68 12.16 -7.97
CA ASP A 183 16.09 12.58 -8.01
C ASP A 183 16.41 13.70 -9.03
N ALA A 184 15.40 14.39 -9.60
CA ALA A 184 15.63 15.47 -10.55
C ALA A 184 16.40 16.65 -9.93
N ARG A 185 16.23 16.89 -8.62
CA ARG A 185 17.03 17.85 -7.86
C ARG A 185 18.53 17.49 -7.88
N ASN A 186 18.86 16.21 -7.94
CA ASN A 186 20.23 15.69 -7.95
C ASN A 186 20.78 15.57 -9.38
N GLY A 187 20.12 16.17 -10.38
CA GLY A 187 20.55 16.13 -11.78
C GLY A 187 20.12 14.89 -12.56
N ARG A 188 19.34 13.96 -11.95
CA ARG A 188 18.78 12.83 -12.70
C ARG A 188 17.78 13.35 -13.75
N PRO A 189 17.85 12.93 -15.03
CA PRO A 189 16.88 13.35 -16.02
C PRO A 189 15.48 12.83 -15.65
N PRO A 190 14.44 13.68 -15.70
CA PRO A 190 13.07 13.23 -15.50
C PRO A 190 12.65 12.21 -16.58
N LEU A 191 11.89 11.19 -16.19
CA LEU A 191 11.52 10.08 -17.08
C LEU A 191 10.00 10.06 -17.28
N PRO A 192 9.49 9.86 -18.50
CA PRO A 192 8.04 9.85 -18.74
C PRO A 192 7.37 8.64 -18.08
N CYS A 193 6.22 8.86 -17.46
CA CYS A 193 5.30 7.80 -17.07
C CYS A 193 4.42 7.49 -18.29
N SER A 194 4.53 6.29 -18.84
CA SER A 194 3.88 5.93 -20.12
C SER A 194 2.95 4.73 -19.96
N LEU A 195 1.81 4.78 -20.63
CA LEU A 195 0.90 3.65 -20.76
C LEU A 195 1.47 2.66 -21.78
N CYS A 196 1.91 1.49 -21.32
CA CYS A 196 2.52 0.46 -22.16
C CYS A 196 1.46 -0.45 -22.78
N PHE A 197 0.44 -0.80 -21.99
CA PHE A 197 -0.65 -1.68 -22.40
C PHE A 197 -1.92 -1.31 -21.63
N CYS A 198 -3.08 -1.39 -22.29
CA CYS A 198 -4.38 -1.19 -21.65
C CYS A 198 -5.47 -1.87 -22.47
N ASP A 199 -6.07 -2.90 -21.89
CA ASP A 199 -7.19 -3.66 -22.42
C ASP A 199 -8.28 -3.72 -21.34
N PRO A 200 -9.27 -2.80 -21.37
CA PRO A 200 -10.25 -2.64 -20.30
C PRO A 200 -11.27 -3.79 -20.23
N ASP A 201 -11.33 -4.62 -21.27
CA ASP A 201 -12.23 -5.78 -21.37
C ASP A 201 -11.62 -7.02 -20.69
N VAL A 202 -10.31 -7.03 -20.45
CA VAL A 202 -9.62 -8.09 -19.71
C VAL A 202 -9.88 -7.89 -18.22
N ARG A 203 -10.83 -8.65 -17.69
CA ARG A 203 -11.24 -8.60 -16.28
C ARG A 203 -11.23 -9.98 -15.64
N TYR A 204 -10.79 -10.02 -14.40
CA TYR A 204 -10.57 -11.25 -13.64
C TYR A 204 -11.58 -11.38 -12.50
N PRO A 205 -12.16 -12.56 -12.25
CA PRO A 205 -12.76 -12.85 -10.96
C PRO A 205 -11.69 -12.79 -9.87
N LEU A 206 -12.05 -12.40 -8.64
CA LEU A 206 -11.09 -12.38 -7.52
C LEU A 206 -10.49 -13.78 -7.26
N GLY A 207 -11.24 -14.84 -7.56
CA GLY A 207 -10.81 -16.23 -7.43
C GLY A 207 -9.58 -16.61 -8.26
N ASP A 208 -9.27 -15.89 -9.35
CA ASP A 208 -8.03 -16.11 -10.12
C ASP A 208 -6.78 -15.77 -9.31
N PHE A 209 -6.94 -15.05 -8.19
CA PHE A 209 -5.89 -14.71 -7.23
C PHE A 209 -5.92 -15.58 -5.97
N ALA A 210 -6.72 -16.66 -5.95
CA ALA A 210 -6.89 -17.53 -4.79
C ALA A 210 -5.58 -18.13 -4.26
N CYS A 211 -4.58 -18.37 -5.12
CA CYS A 211 -3.27 -18.89 -4.71
C CYS A 211 -2.51 -17.99 -3.72
N TRP A 212 -2.84 -16.68 -3.71
CA TRP A 212 -2.25 -15.70 -2.80
C TRP A 212 -3.17 -15.33 -1.65
N MET A 213 -4.41 -15.81 -1.64
CA MET A 213 -5.29 -15.63 -0.48
C MET A 213 -4.64 -16.28 0.75
N PRO A 214 -4.88 -15.73 1.95
CA PRO A 214 -4.49 -16.40 3.18
C PRO A 214 -5.08 -17.81 3.16
N LYS A 215 -4.22 -18.83 3.27
CA LYS A 215 -4.71 -20.17 3.52
C LYS A 215 -5.27 -20.15 4.93
N ASP A 216 -6.47 -20.69 5.12
CA ASP A 216 -6.86 -21.17 6.44
C ASP A 216 -5.82 -22.23 6.81
N GLU A 217 -4.81 -21.84 7.56
CA GLU A 217 -4.03 -22.81 8.32
C GLU A 217 -5.04 -23.40 9.30
N GLY A 218 -5.58 -24.56 8.92
CA GLY A 218 -6.62 -25.26 9.67
C GLY A 218 -6.26 -25.27 11.15
N GLU A 219 -7.26 -25.04 11.99
CA GLU A 219 -7.19 -25.14 13.44
C GLU A 219 -6.28 -26.29 13.87
N LEU A 220 -5.03 -25.98 14.21
CA LEU A 220 -4.28 -26.87 15.09
C LEU A 220 -5.06 -26.88 16.41
N PRO A 221 -5.40 -28.06 16.97
CA PRO A 221 -6.26 -28.14 18.15
C PRO A 221 -5.74 -27.21 19.24
N LEU A 222 -6.63 -26.42 19.83
CA LEU A 222 -6.34 -25.60 21.01
C LEU A 222 -5.68 -26.51 22.06
N ALA A 223 -4.35 -26.42 22.18
CA ALA A 223 -3.68 -26.86 23.39
C ALA A 223 -4.16 -25.91 24.49
N SER A 224 -4.87 -26.46 25.48
CA SER A 224 -5.33 -25.73 26.64
C SER A 224 -4.12 -25.14 27.37
N ALA A 225 -3.89 -23.84 27.19
CA ALA A 225 -2.95 -23.09 28.00
C ALA A 225 -3.48 -23.10 29.45
N ARG A 226 -2.77 -23.78 30.35
CA ARG A 226 -2.96 -23.62 31.79
C ARG A 226 -2.53 -22.21 32.19
N PRO A 227 -3.23 -21.57 33.13
CA PRO A 227 -2.82 -20.25 33.62
C PRO A 227 -1.48 -20.36 34.34
N SER A 228 -0.45 -19.69 33.83
CA SER A 228 0.81 -19.44 34.53
C SER A 228 0.66 -18.24 35.45
N SER A 229 1.04 -18.43 36.71
CA SER A 229 1.12 -17.39 37.74
C SER A 229 2.28 -16.45 37.44
N HIS A 230 2.01 -15.17 37.18
CA HIS A 230 3.03 -14.12 37.08
C HIS A 230 3.21 -13.38 38.42
N PRO A 231 4.44 -12.92 38.74
CA PRO A 231 4.73 -12.21 39.98
C PRO A 231 4.16 -10.78 39.97
N ASP A 232 3.67 -10.34 41.12
CA ASP A 232 3.15 -8.99 41.38
C ASP A 232 4.22 -7.91 41.14
N ILE A 233 3.86 -6.85 40.39
CA ILE A 233 4.69 -5.65 40.22
C ILE A 233 3.89 -4.40 40.61
N ASP A 234 4.50 -3.61 41.49
CA ASP A 234 4.01 -2.40 42.17
C ASP A 234 3.86 -1.18 41.23
N ALA A 235 2.87 -0.33 41.52
CA ALA A 235 2.30 0.67 40.63
C ALA A 235 2.49 2.12 41.10
N SER A 236 3.00 3.00 40.23
CA SER A 236 2.69 4.43 40.31
C SER A 236 2.55 5.09 38.93
N THR A 237 1.33 5.56 38.69
CA THR A 237 0.80 6.58 37.74
C THR A 237 1.16 6.59 36.24
N VAL A 238 2.02 5.70 35.74
CA VAL A 238 2.14 5.37 34.29
C VAL A 238 1.57 3.96 34.02
N HIS A 239 1.25 3.21 35.07
CA HIS A 239 0.93 1.79 35.01
C HIS A 239 -0.52 1.44 34.63
N ALA A 240 -1.54 2.26 34.89
CA ALA A 240 -2.92 1.84 34.68
C ALA A 240 -3.28 1.69 33.19
N GLU A 241 -2.90 2.66 32.36
CA GLU A 241 -3.12 2.61 30.91
C GLU A 241 -2.22 1.56 30.24
N ALA A 242 -0.94 1.48 30.66
CA ALA A 242 -0.03 0.44 30.20
C ALA A 242 -0.52 -0.96 30.58
N ALA A 243 -0.99 -1.18 31.81
CA ALA A 243 -1.55 -2.45 32.26
C ALA A 243 -2.83 -2.82 31.51
N ALA A 244 -3.70 -1.84 31.21
CA ALA A 244 -4.88 -2.07 30.39
C ALA A 244 -4.49 -2.53 28.97
N LEU A 245 -3.45 -1.94 28.39
CA LEU A 245 -2.90 -2.36 27.09
C LEU A 245 -2.28 -3.76 27.16
N ILE A 246 -1.46 -4.04 28.17
CA ILE A 246 -0.81 -5.35 28.37
C ILE A 246 -1.85 -6.46 28.57
N SER A 247 -2.93 -6.21 29.31
CA SER A 247 -4.03 -7.17 29.50
C SER A 247 -4.71 -7.62 28.20
N ARG A 248 -4.51 -6.88 27.09
CA ARG A 248 -5.02 -7.26 25.76
C ARG A 248 -4.13 -8.30 25.09
N LEU A 249 -2.85 -8.41 25.47
CA LEU A 249 -1.90 -9.40 24.93
C LEU A 249 -2.29 -10.85 25.30
N ASP A 250 -3.02 -11.05 26.40
CA ASP A 250 -3.55 -12.36 26.81
C ASP A 250 -4.87 -12.74 26.13
N ARG A 251 -5.55 -11.79 25.49
CA ARG A 251 -6.88 -12.05 24.92
C ARG A 251 -6.77 -12.87 23.64
N PRO A 252 -7.58 -13.92 23.43
CA PRO A 252 -7.61 -14.63 22.15
C PRO A 252 -7.85 -13.66 21.00
N CYS A 253 -7.01 -13.70 19.96
CA CYS A 253 -7.16 -12.86 18.79
C CYS A 253 -6.70 -13.59 17.53
N ARG A 254 -7.30 -13.21 16.38
CA ARG A 254 -6.99 -13.82 15.08
C ARG A 254 -5.59 -13.47 14.57
N ASP A 255 -5.10 -12.27 14.89
CA ASP A 255 -3.79 -11.78 14.45
C ASP A 255 -3.01 -11.22 15.65
N ARG A 256 -2.20 -12.09 16.25
CA ARG A 256 -1.32 -11.73 17.36
C ARG A 256 -0.34 -10.64 16.95
N SER A 257 0.20 -10.69 15.72
CA SER A 257 1.20 -9.71 15.29
C SER A 257 0.65 -8.30 15.15
N ARG A 258 -0.54 -8.15 14.55
CA ARG A 258 -1.19 -6.85 14.44
C ARG A 258 -1.57 -6.29 15.81
N ARG A 259 -2.06 -7.13 16.72
CA ARG A 259 -2.37 -6.72 18.09
C ARG A 259 -1.11 -6.26 18.82
N ASP A 260 -0.06 -7.07 18.77
CA ASP A 260 1.20 -6.82 19.46
C ASP A 260 1.83 -5.51 18.97
N PHE A 261 1.83 -5.28 17.66
CA PHE A 261 2.27 -4.01 17.07
C PHE A 261 1.44 -2.81 17.52
N ALA A 262 0.10 -2.94 17.55
CA ALA A 262 -0.77 -1.86 18.00
C ALA A 262 -0.53 -1.51 19.48
N ILE A 263 -0.36 -2.52 20.34
CA ILE A 263 -0.10 -2.34 21.77
C ILE A 263 1.27 -1.70 21.99
N VAL A 264 2.30 -2.14 21.27
CA VAL A 264 3.63 -1.51 21.30
C VAL A 264 3.57 -0.04 20.86
N CYS A 265 2.84 0.26 19.77
CA CYS A 265 2.64 1.64 19.33
C CYS A 265 1.94 2.50 20.38
N ASP A 266 0.92 1.96 21.05
CA ASP A 266 0.20 2.67 22.11
C ASP A 266 1.12 2.92 23.33
N LEU A 267 1.94 1.93 23.72
CA LEU A 267 2.92 2.09 24.81
C LEU A 267 4.00 3.11 24.47
N LEU A 268 4.48 3.17 23.22
CA LEU A 268 5.40 4.21 22.76
C LEU A 268 4.76 5.62 22.83
N ARG A 269 3.46 5.74 22.51
CA ARG A 269 2.72 7.02 22.63
C ARG A 269 2.52 7.47 24.07
N LEU A 270 2.51 6.53 25.02
CA LEU A 270 2.53 6.83 26.46
C LEU A 270 3.92 7.28 26.95
N GLY A 271 4.93 7.30 26.07
CA GLY A 271 6.26 7.80 26.37
C GLY A 271 7.22 6.77 26.97
N LEU A 272 6.84 5.48 26.99
CA LEU A 272 7.72 4.43 27.48
C LEU A 272 8.87 4.19 26.49
N SER A 273 10.06 3.99 27.03
CA SER A 273 11.25 3.61 26.28
C SER A 273 11.18 2.14 25.81
N ARG A 274 12.01 1.80 24.83
CA ARG A 274 12.06 0.45 24.26
C ARG A 274 12.35 -0.63 25.32
N GLU A 275 13.22 -0.34 26.28
CA GLU A 275 13.55 -1.29 27.35
C GLU A 275 12.43 -1.45 28.37
N GLU A 276 11.71 -0.37 28.69
CA GLU A 276 10.54 -0.43 29.56
C GLU A 276 9.42 -1.25 28.91
N ILE A 277 9.15 -1.02 27.62
CA ILE A 277 8.15 -1.80 26.89
C ILE A 277 8.57 -3.28 26.83
N TRP A 278 9.84 -3.58 26.54
CA TRP A 278 10.33 -4.96 26.51
C TRP A 278 10.12 -5.67 27.85
N SER A 279 10.47 -5.02 28.96
CA SER A 279 10.25 -5.56 30.30
C SER A 279 8.78 -5.91 30.54
N LEU A 280 7.86 -5.09 30.04
CA LEU A 280 6.42 -5.27 30.21
C LEU A 280 5.80 -6.34 29.30
N VAL A 281 6.30 -6.51 28.07
CA VAL A 281 5.66 -7.38 27.07
C VAL A 281 6.34 -8.73 26.88
N SER A 282 7.60 -8.90 27.33
CA SER A 282 8.44 -10.09 27.06
C SER A 282 7.82 -11.42 27.47
N GLY A 283 6.93 -11.44 28.47
CA GLY A 283 6.23 -12.63 28.93
C GLY A 283 4.91 -12.91 28.21
N PHE A 284 4.58 -12.20 27.13
CA PHE A 284 3.26 -12.26 26.49
C PHE A 284 3.33 -12.46 24.97
N SER A 285 2.29 -13.10 24.42
CA SER A 285 2.06 -13.21 22.98
C SER A 285 3.28 -13.72 22.19
N LYS A 286 3.60 -13.12 21.04
CA LYS A 286 4.79 -13.46 20.25
C LYS A 286 6.08 -12.90 20.84
N PHE A 287 6.02 -11.98 21.79
CA PHE A 287 7.21 -11.54 22.51
C PHE A 287 7.76 -12.64 23.41
N GLU A 288 6.87 -13.48 23.97
CA GLU A 288 7.26 -14.69 24.70
C GLU A 288 7.79 -15.79 23.76
N SER A 289 7.06 -16.09 22.66
CA SER A 289 7.42 -17.21 21.78
C SER A 289 8.61 -16.92 20.86
N ASP A 290 8.71 -15.69 20.34
CA ASP A 290 9.68 -15.32 19.30
C ASP A 290 10.77 -14.39 19.88
N GLY A 291 10.62 -13.98 21.13
CA GLY A 291 11.64 -13.29 21.92
C GLY A 291 11.97 -11.87 21.47
N ARG A 292 13.13 -11.40 21.93
CA ARG A 292 13.63 -10.04 21.67
C ARG A 292 13.76 -9.69 20.18
N PRO A 293 14.21 -10.59 19.28
CA PRO A 293 14.30 -10.28 17.85
C PRO A 293 12.96 -9.87 17.23
N TYR A 294 11.86 -10.51 17.62
CA TYR A 294 10.53 -10.14 17.17
C TYR A 294 10.09 -8.77 17.70
N PHE A 295 10.41 -8.48 18.97
CA PHE A 295 10.15 -7.16 19.56
C PHE A 295 10.90 -6.04 18.84
N ASP A 296 12.19 -6.24 18.54
CA ASP A 296 13.01 -5.23 17.86
C ASP A 296 12.53 -4.94 16.42
N LEU A 297 11.83 -5.90 15.78
CA LEU A 297 11.16 -5.71 14.49
C LEU A 297 9.79 -5.00 14.61
N THR A 298 9.20 -5.03 15.80
CA THR A 298 7.87 -4.47 16.09
C THR A 298 7.94 -2.99 16.51
N VAL A 299 9.09 -2.53 17.00
CA VAL A 299 9.35 -1.23 17.64
C VAL A 299 10.07 -0.19 16.77
#